data_AF-A0A1H7GIH7-F1
#
_entry.id   AF-A0A1H7GIH7-F1
#
_cell.length_a   1.000
_cell.length_b   1.000
_cell.length_c   1.000
_cell.angle_alpha   90.00
_cell.angle_beta   90.00
_cell.angle_gamma   90.00
#
_symmetry.space_group_name_H-M   'P 1'
#
loop_
_entity.id
_entity.type
_entity.pdbx_description
1 polymer ?
#
loop_
_entity_poly.entity_id
_entity_poly.type
_entity_poly.pdbx_seq_one_letter_code
_entity_poly.pdbx_strand_id
1 'polypeptide(L)' 'MSGRFDWPALMRAGMHGLGLRPAEFWALTPVELRLMLGERQGVQPMARAGLEALLRTFPDEQGAMSDG' A
#
# COMPACT_ATOMS: atom_id res chain seq x y z
N MET A 1 5.07 -10.82 -14.01
CA MET A 1 6.05 -10.78 -12.90
C MET A 1 5.43 -9.95 -11.80
N SER A 2 4.85 -10.58 -10.78
CA SER A 2 4.24 -9.86 -9.65
C SER A 2 5.35 -9.11 -8.93
N GLY A 3 5.49 -7.82 -9.22
CA GLY A 3 6.51 -6.96 -8.63
C GLY A 3 6.36 -7.03 -7.12
N ARG A 4 7.32 -7.65 -6.44
CA ARG A 4 7.38 -7.64 -4.99
C ARG A 4 7.40 -6.18 -4.57
N PHE A 5 6.45 -5.80 -3.72
CA PHE A 5 6.45 -4.48 -3.12
C PHE A 5 7.73 -4.35 -2.27
N ASP A 6 8.59 -3.39 -2.62
CA ASP A 6 9.90 -3.19 -2.00
C ASP A 6 9.77 -2.53 -0.62
N TRP A 7 9.24 -3.30 0.33
CA TRP A 7 9.12 -2.92 1.74
C TRP A 7 10.41 -2.38 2.35
N PRO A 8 11.60 -2.98 2.13
CA PRO A 8 12.84 -2.45 2.68
C PRO A 8 13.18 -1.05 2.15
N ALA A 9 12.88 -0.78 0.88
CA ALA A 9 13.11 0.54 0.29
C ALA A 9 12.14 1.57 0.88
N LEU A 10 10.87 1.20 1.06
CA LEU A 10 9.86 2.06 1.66
C LEU A 10 10.17 2.41 3.13
N MET A 11 10.58 1.41 3.93
CA MET A 11 10.94 1.66 5.33
C MET A 11 12.19 2.53 5.45
N ARG A 12 13.18 2.37 4.57
CA ARG A 12 14.34 3.29 4.52
C ARG A 12 13.91 4.70 4.13
N ALA A 13 13.06 4.85 3.12
CA ALA A 13 12.59 6.18 2.71
C ALA A 13 11.77 6.87 3.81
N GLY A 14 10.87 6.15 4.49
CA GLY A 14 10.03 6.69 5.56
C GLY A 14 10.77 6.92 6.88
N MET A 15 11.38 5.88 7.44
CA MET A 15 11.98 5.96 8.78
C MET A 15 13.38 6.60 8.78
N HIS A 16 14.19 6.34 7.75
CA HIS A 16 15.52 6.96 7.63
C HIS A 16 15.52 8.24 6.80
N GLY A 17 14.76 8.30 5.70
CA GLY A 17 14.72 9.46 4.80
C GLY A 17 13.91 10.63 5.38
N LEU A 18 12.67 10.36 5.79
CA LEU A 18 11.77 11.38 6.39
C LEU A 18 11.92 11.49 7.91
N GLY A 19 12.68 10.59 8.56
CA GLY A 19 12.90 10.60 10.00
C GLY A 19 11.67 10.21 10.83
N LEU A 20 10.69 9.54 10.22
CA LEU A 20 9.46 9.14 10.89
C LEU A 20 9.74 8.07 11.95
N ARG A 21 9.14 8.20 13.13
CA ARG A 21 9.12 7.10 14.11
C ARG A 21 8.29 5.95 13.54
N PRO A 22 8.54 4.69 13.94
CA PRO A 22 7.77 3.56 13.44
C PRO A 22 6.26 3.71 13.60
N ALA A 23 5.81 4.26 14.73
CA ALA A 23 4.40 4.51 14.98
C ALA A 23 3.80 5.56 14.03
N GLU A 24 4.55 6.61 13.69
CA GLU A 24 4.09 7.64 12.75
C GLU A 24 4.02 7.08 11.33
N PHE A 25 5.03 6.31 10.92
CA PHE A 25 5.04 5.65 9.62
C PHE A 25 3.83 4.73 9.43
N TRP A 26 3.46 3.94 10.45
CA TRP A 26 2.30 3.04 10.39
C TRP A 26 0.94 3.74 10.55
N ALA A 27 0.93 4.95 11.13
CA ALA A 27 -0.28 5.77 11.23
C ALA A 27 -0.60 6.51 9.92
N LEU A 28 0.40 6.70 9.04
CA LEU A 28 0.22 7.39 7.76
C LEU A 28 -0.56 6.53 6.76
N THR A 29 -1.43 7.17 6.01
CA THR A 29 -1.99 6.57 4.81
C THR A 29 -0.92 6.50 3.71
N PRO A 30 -0.99 5.52 2.78
CA PRO A 30 -0.08 5.45 1.64
C PRO A 30 -0.10 6.69 0.73
N VAL A 31 -1.19 7.47 0.74
CA VAL A 31 -1.28 8.75 0.02
C VAL A 31 -0.43 9.82 0.70
N GLU A 32 -0.54 9.97 2.02
CA GLU A 32 0.26 10.94 2.78
C GLU A 32 1.74 10.62 2.71
N LEU A 33 2.11 9.34 2.82
CA LEU A 33 3.51 8.91 2.69
C LEU A 33 4.09 9.29 1.33
N ARG A 34 3.38 9.01 0.23
CA ARG A 34 3.83 9.40 -1.14
C ARG A 34 3.96 10.90 -1.31
N LEU A 35 3.03 11.66 -0.74
CA LEU A 35 3.05 13.13 -0.78
C LEU A 35 4.27 13.69 -0.04
N MET A 36 4.60 13.13 1.12
CA MET A 36 5.81 13.49 1.89
C MET A 36 7.11 13.08 1.19
N LEU A 37 7.10 11.97 0.45
CA LEU A 37 8.23 11.53 -0.38
C LEU A 37 8.44 12.40 -1.64
N GLY A 38 7.58 13.38 -1.89
CA GLY A 38 7.69 14.30 -3.01
C GLY A 38 7.22 13.72 -4.35
N GLU A 39 6.55 12.56 -4.35
CA GLU A 39 5.94 12.01 -5.55
C GLU A 39 4.73 12.87 -5.97
N ARG A 40 4.99 13.82 -6.87
CA ARG A 40 3.98 14.71 -7.48
C ARG A 40 3.26 14.11 -8.68
N GLN A 41 3.29 12.79 -8.87
CA GLN A 41 2.44 12.18 -9.91
C GLN A 41 1.04 12.01 -9.35
N GLY A 42 0.11 12.78 -9.93
CA GLY A 42 -1.27 12.93 -9.50
C GLY A 42 -1.85 11.63 -8.97
N VAL A 43 -2.17 11.64 -7.68
CA VAL A 43 -2.97 10.59 -7.04
C VAL A 43 -4.32 10.62 -7.73
N GLN A 44 -4.46 9.85 -8.80
CA GLN A 44 -5.78 9.44 -9.26
C GLN A 44 -6.31 8.56 -8.12
N PRO A 45 -7.35 8.98 -7.39
CA PRO A 45 -8.03 8.07 -6.48
C PRO A 45 -8.39 6.82 -7.29
N MET A 46 -8.25 5.63 -6.71
CA MET A 46 -8.63 4.40 -7.39
C MET A 46 -10.04 4.57 -7.94
N ALA A 47 -10.15 4.72 -9.26
CA ALA A 47 -11.44 4.81 -9.91
C ALA A 47 -12.18 3.51 -9.65
N ARG A 48 -13.51 3.55 -9.62
CA ARG A 48 -14.35 2.36 -9.40
C ARG A 48 -13.92 1.16 -10.25
N ALA A 49 -13.50 1.42 -11.48
CA ALA A 49 -12.97 0.42 -12.41
C ALA A 49 -11.74 -0.34 -11.87
N GLY A 50 -10.83 0.33 -11.16
CA GLY A 50 -9.65 -0.28 -10.56
C GLY A 50 -10.01 -1.21 -9.40
N LEU A 51 -10.99 -0.84 -8.58
CA LEU A 51 -11.52 -1.72 -7.54
C LEU A 51 -12.19 -2.96 -8.14
N GLU A 52 -12.98 -2.79 -9.20
CA GLU A 52 -13.62 -3.93 -9.88
C GLU A 52 -12.63 -4.87 -10.57
N ALA A 53 -11.51 -4.34 -11.07
CA ALA A 53 -10.43 -5.15 -11.61
C ALA A 53 -9.74 -5.97 -10.51
N LEU A 54 -9.55 -5.40 -9.32
CA LEU A 54 -9.00 -6.13 -8.17
C LEU A 54 -9.94 -7.24 -7.71
N LEU A 55 -11.22 -6.96 -7.53
CA LEU A 55 -12.22 -7.96 -7.14
C LEU A 55 -12.29 -9.15 -8.11
N ARG A 56 -12.07 -8.90 -9.41
CA ARG A 56 -11.99 -9.97 -10.41
C ARG A 56 -10.70 -10.78 -10.36
N THR A 57 -9.60 -10.13 -9.99
CA THR A 57 -8.26 -10.74 -9.98
C THR A 57 -8.03 -11.53 -8.69
N PHE A 58 -8.61 -11.07 -7.59
CA PHE A 58 -8.54 -11.68 -6.27
C PHE A 58 -9.98 -11.93 -5.78
N PRO A 59 -10.71 -12.87 -6.40
CA PRO A 59 -11.99 -13.27 -5.86
C PRO A 59 -11.76 -13.86 -4.47
N ASP A 60 -12.51 -13.39 -3.47
CA ASP A 60 -12.46 -13.99 -2.15
C ASP A 60 -12.99 -15.42 -2.26
N GLU A 61 -12.09 -16.40 -2.29
CA GLU A 61 -12.46 -17.77 -1.97
C GLU A 61 -12.94 -17.73 -0.52
N GLN A 62 -14.23 -18.02 -0.32
CA GLN A 62 -14.80 -18.23 1.00
C GLN A 62 -13.90 -19.25 1.69
N GLY A 63 -13.08 -18.76 2.62
CA GLY A 63 -12.31 -19.60 3.49
C GLY A 63 -13.32 -20.51 4.17
N ALA A 64 -13.40 -21.75 3.70
CA ALA A 64 -13.74 -22.85 4.58
C ALA A 64 -12.61 -22.86 5.63
N MET A 65 -12.76 -22.01 6.63
CA MET A 65 -12.16 -22.21 7.93
C MET A 65 -12.78 -23.50 8.44
N SER A 66 -12.22 -24.63 8.01
CA SER A 66 -12.26 -25.86 8.77
C SER A 66 -11.32 -25.62 9.94
N ASP A 67 -11.83 -24.98 10.98
CA ASP A 67 -11.20 -24.98 12.29
C ASP A 67 -11.18 -26.44 12.75
N GLY A 68 -9.97 -27.02 12.83
CA GLY A 68 -9.70 -28.38 13.30
C GLY A 68 -8.56 -28.39 14.29
#